data_AF-A0A7W1NVR4-F1
#
_entry.id   AF-A0A7W1NVR4-F1
#
_cell.length_a   1.000
_cell.length_b   1.000
_cell.length_c   1.000
_cell.angle_alpha   90.00
_cell.angle_beta   90.00
_cell.angle_gamma   90.00
#
_symmetry.space_group_name_H-M   'P 1'
#
loop_
_entity.id
_entity.type
_entity.pdbx_description
1 polymer ?
#
loop_
_entity_poly.entity_id
_entity_poly.type
_entity_poly.pdbx_seq_one_letter_code
_entity_poly.pdbx_strand_id
1 'polypeptide(L)'
;MGTTFGNLHVFAPVLNEVVLKLIVQLVRKTMSESGFAEVDLAEKGTHTISIVPSNIWISIYGWNLTHAHESAVFFSRELSASVLSIEAHDSDITKLGLYQNGSQEDVYSNWSNYDNFPPESSGTPEKWQKVLPSNVSTDDLSQAWQPNDDDYPFAAEGILRRIVDLLLLDARLIWDEEKAKELKAAVQLTFRDTRIQPYDVKATGLPKFEQYNYTEKVNSQKDQRFQISLGGRSAGGSSKGVIVDISGSALDKNLVVLNQFMRQGVSLTPVQTLVDKHIHIRLNFEDVIIPAGISDLAAYYVLFRQSPSHRDIAMSKLNETIFYVFFEGRGLRNGSGTIIIKMIPLENSEEGVLINIVPITIGQ
;
A
#
# COMPACT_ATOMS: atom_id res chain seq x y z
N MET A 1 13.48 -0.79 -5.15
CA MET A 1 12.10 -0.32 -5.05
C MET A 1 12.06 0.95 -5.86
N GLY A 2 11.27 0.95 -6.92
CA GLY A 2 11.14 2.09 -7.80
C GLY A 2 10.28 3.19 -7.18
N THR A 3 10.69 4.45 -7.30
CA THR A 3 9.92 5.60 -6.82
C THR A 3 9.17 6.19 -8.00
N THR A 4 7.87 6.37 -7.87
CA THR A 4 7.06 7.11 -8.85
C THR A 4 6.63 8.42 -8.21
N PHE A 5 6.81 9.53 -8.93
CA PHE A 5 6.30 10.83 -8.53
C PHE A 5 5.57 11.50 -9.69
N GLY A 6 4.59 12.33 -9.34
CA GLY A 6 3.82 13.10 -10.30
C GLY A 6 3.57 14.50 -9.75
N ASN A 7 3.71 15.52 -10.58
CA ASN A 7 3.51 16.93 -10.21
C ASN A 7 2.73 17.66 -11.31
N LEU A 8 2.03 18.73 -10.93
CA LEU A 8 1.40 19.67 -11.86
C LEU A 8 2.04 21.05 -11.75
N HIS A 9 2.19 21.74 -12.87
CA HIS A 9 2.68 23.10 -12.90
C HIS A 9 1.73 23.93 -13.77
N VAL A 10 1.11 24.95 -13.17
CA VAL A 10 0.22 25.88 -13.86
C VAL A 10 1.02 27.07 -14.34
N PHE A 11 0.97 27.35 -15.64
CA PHE A 11 1.65 28.50 -16.24
C PHE A 11 0.99 29.80 -15.78
N ALA A 12 1.77 30.66 -15.14
CA ALA A 12 1.35 31.92 -14.55
C ALA A 12 2.46 32.97 -14.72
N PRO A 13 2.65 33.53 -15.93
CA PRO A 13 3.75 34.46 -16.22
C PRO A 13 3.67 35.75 -15.39
N VAL A 14 2.46 36.09 -14.91
CA VAL A 14 2.26 37.12 -13.90
C VAL A 14 1.63 36.46 -12.67
N LEU A 15 2.47 36.20 -11.67
CA LEU A 15 2.02 35.70 -10.38
C LEU A 15 1.13 36.74 -9.71
N ASN A 16 -0.11 36.36 -9.43
CA ASN A 16 -1.04 37.18 -8.68
C ASN A 16 -1.86 36.32 -7.71
N GLU A 17 -2.33 36.94 -6.63
CA GLU A 17 -3.10 36.24 -5.59
C GLU A 17 -4.41 35.63 -6.10
N VAL A 18 -4.97 36.16 -7.20
CA VAL A 18 -6.24 35.67 -7.76
C VAL A 18 -6.04 34.28 -8.35
N VAL A 19 -5.01 34.08 -9.17
CA VAL A 19 -4.68 32.76 -9.74
C VAL A 19 -4.36 31.75 -8.63
N LEU A 20 -3.59 32.16 -7.62
CA LEU A 20 -3.28 31.28 -6.48
C LEU A 20 -4.55 30.87 -5.73
N LYS A 21 -5.48 31.80 -5.46
CA LYS A 21 -6.76 31.50 -4.81
C LYS A 21 -7.63 30.55 -5.66
N LEU A 22 -7.65 30.72 -6.98
CA LEU A 22 -8.37 29.82 -7.89
C LEU A 22 -7.77 28.41 -7.86
N ILE A 23 -6.45 28.27 -7.92
CA ILE A 23 -5.76 26.98 -7.80
C ILE A 23 -6.11 26.29 -6.48
N VAL A 24 -6.06 27.01 -5.36
CA VAL A 24 -6.45 26.48 -4.04
C VAL A 24 -7.89 25.99 -4.03
N GLN A 25 -8.82 26.76 -4.62
CA GLN A 25 -10.23 26.37 -4.71
C GLN A 25 -10.42 25.11 -5.57
N LEU A 26 -9.69 25.00 -6.68
CA LEU A 26 -9.74 23.80 -7.53
C LEU A 26 -9.19 22.58 -6.82
N VAL A 27 -8.05 22.68 -6.15
CA VAL A 27 -7.49 21.58 -5.33
C VAL A 27 -8.51 21.12 -4.29
N ARG A 28 -9.11 22.05 -3.54
CA ARG A 28 -10.16 21.74 -2.55
C ARG A 28 -11.36 21.02 -3.18
N LYS A 29 -11.85 21.53 -4.31
CA LYS A 29 -12.98 20.95 -5.03
C LYS A 29 -12.67 19.51 -5.45
N THR A 30 -11.54 19.29 -6.13
CA THR A 30 -11.16 17.95 -6.62
C THR A 30 -10.94 16.98 -5.47
N MET A 31 -10.31 17.40 -4.37
CA MET A 31 -10.12 16.56 -3.19
C MET A 31 -11.46 16.20 -2.53
N SER A 32 -12.37 17.18 -2.40
CA SER A 32 -13.72 16.94 -1.89
C SER A 32 -14.52 15.96 -2.76
N GLU A 33 -14.49 16.14 -4.08
CA GLU A 33 -15.15 15.24 -5.04
C GLU A 33 -14.54 13.83 -5.02
N SER A 34 -13.26 13.72 -4.64
CA SER A 34 -12.56 12.45 -4.47
C SER A 34 -12.79 11.79 -3.09
N GLY A 35 -13.64 12.36 -2.24
CA GLY A 35 -13.99 11.82 -0.93
C GLY A 35 -13.05 12.20 0.21
N PHE A 36 -12.31 13.30 0.07
CA PHE A 36 -11.46 13.83 1.14
C PHE A 36 -12.06 15.08 1.78
N ALA A 37 -11.86 15.23 3.09
CA ALA A 37 -12.19 16.46 3.81
C ALA A 37 -10.91 17.21 4.17
N GLU A 38 -10.90 18.53 3.98
CA GLU A 38 -9.83 19.38 4.48
C GLU A 38 -9.84 19.38 6.01
N VAL A 39 -8.66 19.30 6.61
CA VAL A 39 -8.43 19.35 8.06
C VAL A 39 -7.31 20.34 8.37
N ASP A 40 -7.24 20.79 9.61
CA ASP A 40 -6.16 21.68 10.04
C ASP A 40 -4.79 21.02 9.86
N LEU A 41 -3.76 21.81 9.55
CA LEU A 41 -2.37 21.34 9.39
C LEU A 41 -1.82 20.61 10.63
N ALA A 42 -2.36 20.94 11.81
CA ALA A 42 -2.00 20.29 13.07
C ALA A 42 -2.67 18.91 13.26
N GLU A 43 -3.75 18.63 12.51
CA GLU A 43 -4.40 17.33 12.53
C GLU A 43 -3.66 16.32 11.65
N LYS A 44 -3.77 15.04 12.00
CA LYS A 44 -3.20 13.96 11.20
C LYS A 44 -4.05 13.74 9.94
N GLY A 45 -3.60 14.31 8.82
CA GLY A 45 -4.16 14.05 7.49
C GLY A 45 -3.64 12.77 6.82
N THR A 46 -4.35 12.32 5.79
CA THR A 46 -3.94 11.24 4.89
C THR A 46 -3.05 11.76 3.75
N HIS A 47 -3.33 12.98 3.27
CA HIS A 47 -2.59 13.65 2.20
C HIS A 47 -2.28 15.09 2.59
N THR A 48 -1.15 15.59 2.10
CA THR A 48 -0.81 17.01 2.19
C THR A 48 -0.40 17.48 0.81
N ILE A 49 -1.09 18.51 0.31
CA ILE A 49 -0.84 19.12 -0.99
C ILE A 49 -0.19 20.48 -0.74
N SER A 50 0.94 20.69 -1.39
CA SER A 50 1.71 21.93 -1.32
C SER A 50 1.59 22.69 -2.63
N ILE A 51 1.32 23.98 -2.53
CA ILE A 51 1.21 24.89 -3.67
C ILE A 51 2.32 25.93 -3.57
N VAL A 52 3.26 25.87 -4.51
CA VAL A 52 4.48 26.68 -4.52
C VAL A 52 4.57 27.48 -5.82
N PRO A 53 4.40 28.82 -5.76
CA PRO A 53 4.78 29.71 -6.84
C PRO A 53 6.31 29.68 -7.05
N SER A 54 6.75 29.53 -8.30
CA SER A 54 8.15 29.61 -8.70
C SER A 54 8.28 30.16 -10.12
N ASN A 55 9.00 31.26 -10.28
CA ASN A 55 9.18 31.97 -11.55
C ASN A 55 7.83 32.25 -12.26
N ILE A 56 7.62 31.62 -13.41
CA ILE A 56 6.41 31.74 -14.25
C ILE A 56 5.42 30.58 -14.04
N TRP A 57 5.60 29.79 -12.98
CA TRP A 57 4.81 28.60 -12.67
C TRP A 57 4.24 28.64 -11.25
N ILE A 58 3.11 27.96 -11.07
CA ILE A 58 2.60 27.58 -9.75
C ILE A 58 2.56 26.05 -9.71
N SER A 59 3.43 25.47 -8.89
CA SER A 59 3.60 24.02 -8.77
C SER A 59 2.67 23.46 -7.70
N ILE A 60 2.08 22.30 -7.97
CA ILE A 60 1.19 21.56 -7.08
C ILE A 60 1.77 20.16 -6.91
N TYR A 61 2.19 19.81 -5.70
CA TYR A 61 2.85 18.52 -5.38
C TYR A 61 2.36 17.96 -4.05
N GLY A 62 2.66 16.68 -3.79
CA GLY A 62 2.13 15.92 -2.64
C GLY A 62 0.74 15.30 -2.89
N TRP A 63 0.18 15.56 -4.07
CA TRP A 63 -0.95 14.83 -4.62
C TRP A 63 -0.41 13.52 -5.20
N ASN A 64 -0.93 12.37 -4.78
CA ASN A 64 -0.59 11.09 -5.41
C ASN A 64 -1.18 11.06 -6.83
N LEU A 65 -0.50 11.67 -7.78
CA LEU A 65 -0.95 11.89 -9.15
C LEU A 65 -0.71 10.65 -10.00
N THR A 66 -1.24 9.51 -9.57
CA THR A 66 -1.35 8.32 -10.44
C THR A 66 -2.16 8.63 -11.71
N HIS A 67 -2.87 9.77 -11.73
CA HIS A 67 -3.61 10.34 -12.85
C HIS A 67 -3.26 11.83 -13.06
N ALA A 68 -1.98 12.19 -13.13
CA ALA A 68 -1.56 13.60 -13.32
C ALA A 68 -2.21 14.23 -14.57
N HIS A 69 -2.29 13.46 -15.64
CA HIS A 69 -2.94 13.88 -16.88
C HIS A 69 -4.42 14.31 -16.72
N GLU A 70 -5.25 13.56 -15.99
CA GLU A 70 -6.67 13.92 -15.79
C GLU A 70 -6.80 15.23 -15.02
N SER A 71 -5.95 15.40 -14.01
CA SER A 71 -5.89 16.63 -13.23
C SER A 71 -5.39 17.80 -14.09
N ALA A 72 -4.39 17.60 -14.94
CA ALA A 72 -3.89 18.64 -15.85
C ALA A 72 -4.94 19.09 -16.88
N VAL A 73 -5.71 18.14 -17.44
CA VAL A 73 -6.87 18.43 -18.30
C VAL A 73 -7.87 19.29 -17.54
N PHE A 74 -8.26 18.88 -16.33
CA PHE A 74 -9.21 19.63 -15.51
C PHE A 74 -8.71 21.04 -15.21
N PHE A 75 -7.48 21.19 -14.69
CA PHE A 75 -6.92 22.48 -14.30
C PHE A 75 -6.74 23.41 -15.50
N SER A 76 -6.26 22.91 -16.64
CA SER A 76 -6.07 23.73 -17.85
C SER A 76 -7.40 24.28 -18.39
N ARG A 77 -8.49 23.53 -18.23
CA ARG A 77 -9.85 23.99 -18.59
C ARG A 77 -10.34 25.07 -17.64
N GLU A 78 -10.35 24.80 -16.33
CA GLU A 78 -10.94 25.70 -15.34
C GLU A 78 -10.16 27.01 -15.19
N LEU A 79 -8.83 26.96 -15.38
CA LEU A 79 -7.97 28.15 -15.28
C LEU A 79 -7.77 28.85 -16.62
N SER A 80 -8.20 28.24 -17.74
CA SER A 80 -7.89 28.72 -19.10
C SER A 80 -6.39 29.01 -19.29
N ALA A 81 -5.54 28.17 -18.70
CA ALA A 81 -4.09 28.34 -18.64
C ALA A 81 -3.38 27.08 -19.14
N SER A 82 -2.12 27.23 -19.57
CA SER A 82 -1.28 26.07 -19.86
C SER A 82 -0.96 25.34 -18.57
N VAL A 83 -1.09 24.02 -18.57
CA VAL A 83 -0.72 23.17 -17.44
C VAL A 83 0.24 22.10 -17.92
N LEU A 84 1.32 21.95 -17.19
CA LEU A 84 2.29 20.89 -17.38
C LEU A 84 2.05 19.79 -16.34
N SER A 85 1.93 18.55 -16.78
CA SER A 85 2.08 17.39 -15.90
C SER A 85 3.46 16.80 -16.07
N ILE A 86 4.13 16.49 -14.96
CA ILE A 86 5.37 15.71 -14.94
C ILE A 86 5.09 14.41 -14.21
N GLU A 87 5.32 13.29 -14.87
CA GLU A 87 5.25 11.95 -14.29
C GLU A 87 6.63 11.32 -14.48
N ALA A 88 7.26 10.85 -13.40
CA ALA A 88 8.49 10.10 -13.48
C ALA A 88 8.31 8.78 -12.75
N HIS A 89 8.77 7.71 -13.38
CA HIS A 89 8.77 6.38 -12.82
C HIS A 89 10.21 5.91 -12.72
N ASP A 90 10.60 5.56 -11.51
CA ASP A 90 11.91 5.04 -11.17
C ASP A 90 13.00 6.06 -11.55
N SER A 91 14.13 5.59 -12.09
CA SER A 91 15.28 6.43 -12.44
C SER A 91 15.47 6.61 -13.94
N ASP A 92 14.60 6.01 -14.75
CA ASP A 92 14.77 5.83 -16.19
C ASP A 92 13.58 6.31 -17.03
N ILE A 93 12.38 6.47 -16.44
CA ILE A 93 11.18 6.87 -17.17
C ILE A 93 10.70 8.27 -16.75
N THR A 94 10.41 9.10 -17.74
CA THR A 94 9.87 10.45 -17.63
C THR A 94 8.82 10.68 -18.72
N LYS A 95 7.70 11.26 -18.31
CA LYS A 95 6.64 11.73 -19.18
C LYS A 95 6.26 13.16 -18.81
N LEU A 96 6.20 14.01 -19.82
CA LEU A 96 5.82 15.42 -19.71
C LEU A 96 4.61 15.65 -20.60
N GLY A 97 3.51 16.14 -20.05
CA GLY A 97 2.31 16.45 -20.81
C GLY A 97 1.99 17.94 -20.76
N LEU A 98 1.77 18.55 -21.92
CA LEU A 98 1.31 19.94 -22.04
C LEU A 98 -0.18 19.95 -22.33
N TYR A 99 -0.93 20.67 -21.49
CA TYR A 99 -2.38 20.77 -21.56
C TYR A 99 -2.81 22.23 -21.66
N GLN A 100 -3.85 22.49 -22.45
CA GLN A 100 -4.42 23.81 -22.64
C GLN A 100 -5.94 23.68 -22.79
N ASN A 101 -6.71 24.50 -22.07
CA ASN A 101 -8.17 24.58 -22.24
C ASN A 101 -8.90 23.23 -22.14
N GLY A 102 -8.37 22.25 -21.41
CA GLY A 102 -8.96 20.92 -21.29
C GLY A 102 -8.58 19.92 -22.38
N SER A 103 -7.64 20.23 -23.26
CA SER A 103 -7.05 19.29 -24.22
C SER A 103 -5.57 19.04 -23.93
N GLN A 104 -5.10 17.85 -24.27
CA GLN A 104 -3.68 17.54 -24.34
C GLN A 104 -3.14 18.07 -25.66
N GLU A 105 -2.27 19.07 -25.60
CA GLU A 105 -1.65 19.68 -26.77
C GLU A 105 -0.48 18.81 -27.25
N ASP A 106 0.35 18.34 -26.31
CA ASP A 106 1.55 17.59 -26.62
C ASP A 106 1.98 16.70 -25.46
N VAL A 107 2.75 15.66 -25.75
CA VAL A 107 3.40 14.79 -24.76
C VAL A 107 4.81 14.47 -25.22
N TYR A 108 5.77 14.61 -24.31
CA TYR A 108 7.09 14.01 -24.40
C TYR A 108 7.16 12.80 -23.47
N SER A 109 7.79 11.72 -23.91
CA SER A 109 7.98 10.52 -23.11
C SER A 109 9.20 9.75 -23.60
N ASN A 110 10.17 9.51 -22.72
CA ASN A 110 11.33 8.65 -23.00
C ASN A 110 11.03 7.16 -22.73
N TRP A 111 9.75 6.82 -22.51
CA TRP A 111 9.27 5.49 -22.19
C TRP A 111 9.40 4.55 -23.41
N SER A 112 10.44 3.74 -23.48
CA SER A 112 10.70 2.84 -24.62
C SER A 112 10.49 1.35 -24.35
N ASN A 113 10.33 0.90 -23.08
CA ASN A 113 10.59 -0.51 -22.71
C ASN A 113 9.48 -1.28 -21.96
N TYR A 114 8.21 -0.87 -21.98
CA TYR A 114 7.12 -1.73 -21.47
C TYR A 114 6.11 -2.07 -22.57
N ASP A 115 5.84 -3.36 -22.76
CA ASP A 115 4.96 -3.95 -23.78
C ASP A 115 3.51 -3.42 -23.80
N ASN A 116 3.11 -2.55 -22.86
CA ASN A 116 1.74 -2.04 -22.68
C ASN A 116 1.62 -0.52 -22.69
N PHE A 117 2.67 0.23 -23.06
CA PHE A 117 2.64 1.70 -23.08
C PHE A 117 2.84 2.25 -24.49
N PRO A 118 2.29 3.45 -24.81
CA PRO A 118 2.47 4.07 -26.12
C PRO A 118 3.96 4.27 -26.41
N PRO A 119 4.35 4.20 -27.70
CA PRO A 119 5.75 4.32 -28.11
C PRO A 119 6.36 5.65 -27.64
N GLU A 120 7.68 5.63 -27.44
CA GLU A 120 8.52 6.80 -27.18
C GLU A 120 8.03 8.00 -28.02
N SER A 121 7.79 9.12 -27.36
CA SER A 121 7.29 10.32 -28.01
C SER A 121 8.29 11.43 -27.78
N SER A 122 8.92 11.88 -28.87
CA SER A 122 9.88 12.97 -28.83
C SER A 122 9.24 14.34 -28.58
N GLY A 123 7.92 14.44 -28.40
CA GLY A 123 7.21 15.72 -28.34
C GLY A 123 7.26 16.52 -29.66
N THR A 124 6.59 17.66 -29.68
CA THR A 124 6.56 18.65 -30.77
C THR A 124 6.98 20.02 -30.20
N PRO A 125 8.26 20.42 -30.27
CA PRO A 125 8.77 21.58 -29.52
C PRO A 125 8.00 22.89 -29.81
N GLU A 126 7.51 23.05 -31.04
CA GLU A 126 6.76 24.21 -31.50
C GLU A 126 5.49 24.46 -30.70
N LYS A 127 4.85 23.40 -30.17
CA LYS A 127 3.65 23.52 -29.34
C LYS A 127 3.94 24.13 -27.96
N TRP A 128 5.20 24.04 -27.50
CA TRP A 128 5.64 24.55 -26.21
C TRP A 128 6.05 26.02 -26.25
N GLN A 129 6.13 26.64 -27.43
CA GLN A 129 6.61 28.01 -27.60
C GLN A 129 5.95 29.04 -26.67
N LYS A 130 4.66 28.84 -26.34
CA LYS A 130 3.90 29.75 -25.47
C LYS A 130 4.32 29.73 -24.00
N VAL A 131 4.93 28.64 -23.55
CA VAL A 131 5.37 28.47 -22.16
C VAL A 131 6.88 28.60 -22.01
N LEU A 132 7.62 28.77 -23.12
CA LEU A 132 9.05 29.02 -23.10
C LEU A 132 9.35 30.49 -22.78
N PRO A 133 10.42 30.76 -22.00
CA PRO A 133 10.96 32.10 -21.86
C PRO A 133 11.37 32.69 -23.22
N SER A 134 11.33 34.01 -23.36
CA SER A 134 11.62 34.68 -24.64
C SER A 134 13.04 34.47 -25.18
N ASN A 135 13.97 34.02 -24.33
CA ASN A 135 15.36 33.73 -24.67
C ASN A 135 15.62 32.23 -24.93
N VAL A 136 14.60 31.39 -24.89
CA VAL A 136 14.70 29.94 -25.14
C VAL A 136 13.94 29.63 -26.43
N SER A 137 14.61 28.95 -27.36
CA SER A 137 14.04 28.53 -28.63
C SER A 137 13.44 27.13 -28.55
N THR A 138 12.60 26.79 -29.53
CA THR A 138 12.09 25.43 -29.72
C THR A 138 13.21 24.44 -30.03
N ASP A 139 14.31 24.91 -30.63
CA ASP A 139 15.50 24.10 -30.91
C ASP A 139 16.24 23.72 -29.63
N ASP A 140 16.33 24.63 -28.65
CA ASP A 140 16.93 24.34 -27.34
C ASP A 140 16.15 23.22 -26.63
N LEU A 141 14.81 23.28 -26.68
CA LEU A 141 13.94 22.24 -26.12
C LEU A 141 14.09 20.91 -26.87
N SER A 142 14.15 20.95 -28.21
CA SER A 142 14.39 19.78 -29.05
C SER A 142 15.71 19.08 -28.72
N GLN A 143 16.77 19.85 -28.47
CA GLN A 143 18.06 19.33 -28.01
C GLN A 143 17.99 18.74 -26.60
N ALA A 144 17.29 19.39 -25.66
CA ALA A 144 17.13 18.90 -24.31
C ALA A 144 16.41 17.54 -24.22
N TRP A 145 15.47 17.29 -25.15
CA TRP A 145 14.73 16.04 -25.29
C TRP A 145 15.56 14.86 -25.80
N GLN A 146 16.71 15.13 -26.43
CA GLN A 146 17.57 14.05 -26.92
C GLN A 146 18.21 13.29 -25.75
N PRO A 147 18.36 11.96 -25.87
CA PRO A 147 19.14 11.17 -24.92
C PRO A 147 20.59 11.68 -24.84
N ASN A 148 21.16 11.67 -23.65
CA ASN A 148 22.58 11.95 -23.42
C ASN A 148 23.19 10.83 -22.57
N ASP A 149 24.32 10.28 -23.01
CA ASP A 149 25.04 9.20 -22.32
C ASP A 149 25.48 9.61 -20.90
N ASP A 150 25.72 10.91 -20.67
CA ASP A 150 26.07 11.47 -19.36
C ASP A 150 24.93 11.36 -18.33
N ASP A 151 23.69 11.08 -18.77
CA ASP A 151 22.55 10.92 -17.87
C ASP A 151 22.50 9.51 -17.23
N TYR A 152 23.29 8.54 -17.70
CA TYR A 152 23.27 7.18 -17.15
C TYR A 152 23.92 7.12 -15.75
N PRO A 153 23.34 6.39 -14.77
CA PRO A 153 22.16 5.50 -14.86
C PRO A 153 20.79 6.17 -14.59
N PHE A 154 20.76 7.49 -14.38
CA PHE A 154 19.56 8.25 -13.99
C PHE A 154 18.99 9.05 -15.17
N ALA A 155 18.68 8.37 -16.27
CA ALA A 155 18.26 8.99 -17.53
C ALA A 155 17.05 9.92 -17.37
N ALA A 156 16.08 9.54 -16.53
CA ALA A 156 14.91 10.38 -16.22
C ALA A 156 15.31 11.71 -15.57
N GLU A 157 16.16 11.67 -14.55
CA GLU A 157 16.61 12.86 -13.83
C GLU A 157 17.44 13.78 -14.71
N GLY A 158 18.34 13.21 -15.53
CA GLY A 158 19.18 13.98 -16.45
C GLY A 158 18.37 14.75 -17.50
N ILE A 159 17.40 14.07 -18.14
CA ILE A 159 16.47 14.68 -19.09
C ILE A 159 15.61 15.76 -18.42
N LEU A 160 15.01 15.45 -17.26
CA LEU A 160 14.20 16.40 -16.51
C LEU A 160 15.00 17.65 -16.14
N ARG A 161 16.25 17.48 -15.68
CA ARG A 161 17.09 18.61 -15.30
C ARG A 161 17.33 19.58 -16.44
N ARG A 162 17.62 19.07 -17.65
CA ARG A 162 17.77 19.93 -18.84
C ARG A 162 16.49 20.68 -19.16
N ILE A 163 15.35 20.00 -19.13
CA ILE A 163 14.05 20.59 -19.52
C ILE A 163 13.56 21.60 -18.48
N VAL A 164 13.74 21.31 -17.19
CA VAL A 164 13.34 22.14 -16.06
C VAL A 164 13.99 23.51 -16.13
N ASP A 165 15.29 23.56 -16.42
CA ASP A 165 16.02 24.83 -16.56
C ASP A 165 15.48 25.67 -17.73
N LEU A 166 15.18 25.04 -18.87
CA LEU A 166 14.61 25.71 -20.04
C LEU A 166 13.20 26.26 -19.79
N LEU A 167 12.40 25.56 -18.98
CA LEU A 167 11.05 25.98 -18.61
C LEU A 167 11.02 26.93 -17.39
N LEU A 168 12.16 27.26 -16.78
CA LEU A 168 12.23 27.99 -15.51
C LEU A 168 11.44 27.33 -14.37
N LEU A 169 11.36 25.99 -14.37
CA LEU A 169 10.81 25.23 -13.26
C LEU A 169 11.84 25.14 -12.12
N ASP A 170 11.38 24.96 -10.89
CA ASP A 170 12.28 24.69 -9.77
C ASP A 170 12.58 23.20 -9.70
N ALA A 171 13.82 22.82 -10.01
CA ALA A 171 14.29 21.43 -9.96
C ALA A 171 13.94 20.72 -8.64
N ARG A 172 13.95 21.43 -7.51
CA ARG A 172 13.62 20.86 -6.19
C ARG A 172 12.17 20.37 -6.13
N LEU A 173 11.27 21.00 -6.86
CA LEU A 173 9.84 20.64 -6.90
C LEU A 173 9.55 19.46 -7.83
N ILE A 174 10.53 19.02 -8.61
CA ILE A 174 10.31 17.98 -9.61
C ILE A 174 10.67 16.61 -9.04
N TRP A 175 11.88 16.40 -8.55
CA TRP A 175 12.38 15.06 -8.18
C TRP A 175 12.96 14.90 -6.77
N ASP A 176 12.99 15.98 -5.96
CA ASP A 176 13.58 15.95 -4.62
C ASP A 176 12.55 16.33 -3.55
N GLU A 177 11.79 15.34 -3.08
CA GLU A 177 10.71 15.56 -2.10
C GLU A 177 11.24 16.19 -0.78
N GLU A 178 12.45 15.84 -0.36
CA GLU A 178 13.07 16.39 0.85
C GLU A 178 13.42 17.87 0.65
N LYS A 179 14.05 18.25 -0.47
CA LYS A 179 14.27 19.67 -0.77
C LYS A 179 12.97 20.42 -1.07
N ALA A 180 11.95 19.75 -1.60
CA ALA A 180 10.63 20.35 -1.78
C ALA A 180 9.96 20.70 -0.43
N LYS A 181 10.32 20.03 0.66
CA LYS A 181 9.89 20.39 2.03
C LYS A 181 10.64 21.61 2.58
N GLU A 182 11.86 21.88 2.12
CA GLU A 182 12.60 23.09 2.47
C GLU A 182 12.00 24.35 1.82
N LEU A 183 11.30 24.18 0.70
CA LEU A 183 10.58 25.26 0.05
C LEU A 183 9.37 25.67 0.91
N LYS A 184 9.34 26.94 1.30
CA LYS A 184 8.18 27.50 2.00
C LYS A 184 6.99 27.56 1.05
N ALA A 185 6.10 26.57 1.16
CA ALA A 185 4.84 26.57 0.43
C ALA A 185 4.07 27.86 0.67
N ALA A 186 3.55 28.46 -0.41
CA ALA A 186 2.66 29.61 -0.28
C ALA A 186 1.34 29.17 0.37
N VAL A 187 0.88 27.96 0.04
CA VAL A 187 -0.28 27.32 0.65
C VAL A 187 0.01 25.83 0.84
N GLN A 188 -0.33 25.32 2.02
CA GLN A 188 -0.31 23.90 2.33
C GLN A 188 -1.72 23.49 2.76
N LEU A 189 -2.26 22.45 2.12
CA LEU A 189 -3.60 21.94 2.35
C LEU A 189 -3.51 20.48 2.80
N THR A 190 -4.09 20.18 3.97
CA THR A 190 -4.10 18.83 4.53
C THR A 190 -5.49 18.23 4.41
N PHE A 191 -5.54 16.98 3.96
CA PHE A 191 -6.78 16.28 3.66
C PHE A 191 -6.83 14.93 4.37
N ARG A 192 -7.98 14.60 4.95
CA ARG A 192 -8.30 13.30 5.52
C ARG A 192 -9.25 12.55 4.58
N ASP A 193 -8.94 11.30 4.26
CA ASP A 193 -9.85 10.44 3.52
C ASP A 193 -11.11 10.19 4.37
N THR A 194 -12.28 10.51 3.83
CA THR A 194 -13.57 10.30 4.50
C THR A 194 -14.31 9.07 3.99
N ARG A 195 -13.79 8.43 2.94
CA ARG A 195 -14.35 7.18 2.43
C ARG A 195 -14.10 6.09 3.46
N ILE A 196 -15.14 5.34 3.77
CA ILE A 196 -15.00 4.14 4.61
C ILE A 196 -14.10 3.18 3.84
N GLN A 197 -12.91 2.93 4.36
CA GLN A 197 -11.97 2.03 3.71
C GLN A 197 -12.46 0.59 3.88
N PRO A 198 -12.31 -0.27 2.85
CA PRO A 198 -12.64 -1.69 2.95
C PRO A 198 -12.12 -2.41 4.21
N TYR A 199 -10.91 -2.06 4.71
CA TYR A 199 -10.36 -2.64 5.95
C TYR A 199 -11.00 -2.13 7.25
N ASP A 200 -11.74 -1.03 7.19
CA ASP A 200 -12.53 -0.48 8.30
C ASP A 200 -13.93 -1.08 8.37
N VAL A 201 -14.42 -1.70 7.29
CA VAL A 201 -15.69 -2.43 7.29
C VAL A 201 -15.51 -3.77 8.00
N LYS A 202 -16.03 -3.84 9.22
CA LYS A 202 -15.94 -5.03 10.06
C LYS A 202 -17.05 -6.02 9.73
N ALA A 203 -16.69 -7.30 9.72
CA ALA A 203 -17.64 -8.39 9.64
C ALA A 203 -18.61 -8.34 10.83
N THR A 204 -19.88 -8.56 10.55
CA THR A 204 -20.96 -8.58 11.54
C THR A 204 -21.37 -10.02 11.86
N GLY A 205 -22.03 -10.23 13.00
CA GLY A 205 -22.57 -11.53 13.39
C GLY A 205 -21.73 -12.22 14.47
N LEU A 206 -21.95 -13.52 14.65
CA LEU A 206 -21.25 -14.31 15.66
C LEU A 206 -19.76 -14.50 15.31
N PRO A 207 -18.87 -14.67 16.30
CA PRO A 207 -17.45 -14.93 16.05
C PRO A 207 -17.23 -16.21 15.25
N LYS A 208 -16.30 -16.15 14.31
CA LYS A 208 -15.91 -17.29 13.46
C LYS A 208 -14.47 -17.14 13.00
N PHE A 209 -13.73 -18.25 13.00
CA PHE A 209 -12.39 -18.30 12.42
C PHE A 209 -12.39 -18.93 11.03
N GLU A 210 -11.53 -18.40 10.18
CA GLU A 210 -11.15 -18.99 8.90
C GLU A 210 -9.63 -19.20 8.84
N GLN A 211 -9.21 -20.11 7.98
CA GLN A 211 -7.82 -20.48 7.81
C GLN A 211 -7.02 -19.32 7.20
N TYR A 212 -5.87 -18.98 7.80
CA TYR A 212 -4.98 -17.92 7.31
C TYR A 212 -3.53 -18.38 7.12
N ASN A 213 -3.03 -19.23 8.01
CA ASN A 213 -1.69 -19.81 7.91
C ASN A 213 -1.69 -21.12 8.72
N TYR A 214 -1.11 -22.20 8.22
CA TYR A 214 -1.12 -23.47 8.94
C TYR A 214 -0.04 -24.41 8.42
N THR A 215 0.37 -25.34 9.27
CA THR A 215 1.17 -26.48 8.85
C THR A 215 0.29 -27.52 8.18
N GLU A 216 0.54 -27.79 6.90
CA GLU A 216 -0.23 -28.78 6.12
C GLU A 216 0.08 -30.22 6.54
N LYS A 217 1.37 -30.52 6.79
CA LYS A 217 1.84 -31.86 7.19
C LYS A 217 3.18 -31.76 7.91
N VAL A 218 3.47 -32.74 8.76
CA VAL A 218 4.78 -32.90 9.40
C VAL A 218 5.41 -34.21 8.97
N ASN A 219 6.61 -34.12 8.40
CA ASN A 219 7.50 -35.25 8.19
C ASN A 219 8.73 -35.00 9.08
N SER A 220 9.01 -35.91 10.00
CA SER A 220 10.14 -35.81 10.92
C SER A 220 10.75 -37.19 11.14
N GLN A 221 11.93 -37.26 11.75
CA GLN A 221 12.53 -38.51 12.19
C GLN A 221 12.30 -38.72 13.69
N LYS A 222 12.53 -39.95 14.16
CA LYS A 222 12.55 -40.22 15.59
C LYS A 222 13.56 -39.30 16.31
N ASP A 223 13.16 -38.81 17.48
CA ASP A 223 13.91 -37.90 18.35
C ASP A 223 14.19 -36.50 17.76
N GLN A 224 13.79 -36.24 16.52
CA GLN A 224 13.86 -34.91 15.92
C GLN A 224 12.70 -34.02 16.37
N ARG A 225 13.00 -32.72 16.46
CA ARG A 225 12.02 -31.67 16.74
C ARG A 225 11.30 -31.29 15.45
N PHE A 226 10.05 -30.90 15.59
CA PHE A 226 9.25 -30.32 14.52
C PHE A 226 8.39 -29.20 15.07
N GLN A 227 7.91 -28.34 14.18
CA GLN A 227 7.02 -27.24 14.53
C GLN A 227 5.66 -27.43 13.83
N ILE A 228 4.61 -27.07 14.54
CA ILE A 228 3.25 -26.98 14.00
C ILE A 228 2.74 -25.58 14.28
N SER A 229 2.18 -24.97 13.25
CA SER A 229 1.52 -23.67 13.32
C SER A 229 0.04 -23.79 13.01
N LEU A 230 -0.75 -22.98 13.72
CA LEU A 230 -2.12 -22.66 13.35
C LEU A 230 -2.36 -21.15 13.50
N GLY A 231 -2.73 -20.54 12.38
CA GLY A 231 -3.20 -19.18 12.25
C GLY A 231 -4.64 -19.16 11.75
N GLY A 232 -5.54 -18.68 12.59
CA GLY A 232 -6.93 -18.40 12.25
C GLY A 232 -7.13 -16.89 12.12
N ARG A 233 -7.80 -16.44 11.07
CA ARG A 233 -8.28 -15.06 10.97
C ARG A 233 -9.74 -14.99 11.37
N SER A 234 -10.13 -13.91 12.06
CA SER A 234 -11.54 -13.62 12.30
C SER A 234 -12.24 -13.36 10.97
N ALA A 235 -13.36 -14.03 10.75
CA ALA A 235 -14.25 -13.88 9.59
C ALA A 235 -15.68 -13.46 10.00
N GLY A 236 -15.98 -13.47 11.30
CA GLY A 236 -17.25 -13.03 11.89
C GLY A 236 -17.08 -11.81 12.79
N GLY A 237 -17.99 -11.65 13.75
CA GLY A 237 -17.87 -10.60 14.77
C GLY A 237 -16.66 -10.80 15.70
N SER A 238 -16.43 -9.82 16.57
CA SER A 238 -15.33 -9.87 17.55
C SER A 238 -15.55 -10.97 18.58
N SER A 239 -14.49 -11.69 18.96
CA SER A 239 -14.52 -12.73 19.99
C SER A 239 -13.89 -12.22 21.29
N LYS A 240 -14.53 -12.52 22.42
CA LYS A 240 -13.93 -12.40 23.77
C LYS A 240 -13.38 -13.75 24.20
N GLY A 241 -12.15 -13.99 23.77
CA GLY A 241 -11.40 -15.19 24.10
C GLY A 241 -11.54 -16.32 23.09
N VAL A 242 -10.62 -17.26 23.20
CA VAL A 242 -10.49 -18.42 22.31
C VAL A 242 -9.91 -19.60 23.08
N ILE A 243 -10.36 -20.81 22.73
CA ILE A 243 -9.78 -22.06 23.19
C ILE A 243 -9.03 -22.68 22.01
N VAL A 244 -7.81 -23.12 22.25
CA VAL A 244 -7.11 -24.01 21.32
C VAL A 244 -7.10 -25.41 21.92
N ASP A 245 -7.76 -26.34 21.24
CA ASP A 245 -7.86 -27.75 21.63
C ASP A 245 -7.08 -28.61 20.65
N ILE A 246 -6.11 -29.37 21.15
CA ILE A 246 -5.22 -30.21 20.36
C ILE A 246 -5.46 -31.66 20.77
N SER A 247 -5.76 -32.51 19.79
CA SER A 247 -5.99 -33.94 19.99
C SER A 247 -5.53 -34.74 18.77
N GLY A 248 -5.71 -36.05 18.78
CA GLY A 248 -5.57 -36.88 17.59
C GLY A 248 -4.66 -38.10 17.76
N SER A 249 -4.73 -38.97 16.77
CA SER A 249 -4.13 -40.31 16.82
C SER A 249 -2.61 -40.32 17.02
N ALA A 250 -1.89 -39.26 16.62
CA ALA A 250 -0.45 -39.18 16.84
C ALA A 250 -0.08 -39.00 18.33
N LEU A 251 -0.92 -38.28 19.08
CA LEU A 251 -0.78 -38.13 20.54
C LEU A 251 -1.21 -39.43 21.23
N ASP A 252 -2.38 -39.96 20.87
CA ASP A 252 -2.96 -41.16 21.51
C ASP A 252 -2.06 -42.40 21.38
N LYS A 253 -1.41 -42.56 20.22
CA LYS A 253 -0.47 -43.66 19.96
C LYS A 253 0.94 -43.40 20.52
N ASN A 254 1.16 -42.26 21.18
CA ASN A 254 2.47 -41.81 21.66
C ASN A 254 3.52 -41.80 20.54
N LEU A 255 3.12 -41.40 19.33
CA LEU A 255 4.03 -41.22 18.19
C LEU A 255 4.84 -39.94 18.35
N VAL A 256 4.23 -38.91 18.93
CA VAL A 256 4.84 -37.61 19.16
C VAL A 256 4.45 -37.07 20.52
N VAL A 257 5.23 -36.11 21.01
CA VAL A 257 4.89 -35.28 22.16
C VAL A 257 5.01 -33.81 21.77
N LEU A 258 4.12 -32.97 22.31
CA LEU A 258 4.17 -31.50 22.18
C LEU A 258 4.65 -30.91 23.51
N ASN A 259 5.75 -30.17 23.47
CA ASN A 259 6.44 -29.74 24.70
C ASN A 259 6.47 -28.22 24.87
N GLN A 260 6.37 -27.46 23.79
CA GLN A 260 6.37 -26.00 23.86
C GLN A 260 5.19 -25.45 23.09
N PHE A 261 4.52 -24.48 23.69
CA PHE A 261 3.35 -23.81 23.18
C PHE A 261 3.63 -22.31 23.24
N MET A 262 3.45 -21.60 22.13
CA MET A 262 3.80 -20.20 22.03
C MET A 262 2.72 -19.39 21.31
N ARG A 263 2.52 -18.16 21.77
CA ARG A 263 1.74 -17.12 21.09
C ARG A 263 2.55 -15.83 21.08
N GLN A 264 2.85 -15.30 19.89
CA GLN A 264 3.59 -14.04 19.73
C GLN A 264 4.89 -13.97 20.57
N GLY A 265 5.64 -15.09 20.63
CA GLY A 265 6.87 -15.20 21.41
C GLY A 265 6.69 -15.46 22.92
N VAL A 266 5.46 -15.49 23.43
CA VAL A 266 5.15 -15.79 24.83
C VAL A 266 4.88 -17.28 24.99
N SER A 267 5.60 -17.93 25.92
CA SER A 267 5.38 -19.33 26.27
C SER A 267 4.05 -19.51 27.01
N LEU A 268 3.34 -20.58 26.68
CA LEU A 268 2.02 -20.89 27.23
C LEU A 268 2.08 -22.18 28.03
N THR A 269 1.27 -22.25 29.09
CA THR A 269 1.10 -23.47 29.89
C THR A 269 -0.19 -24.17 29.47
N PRO A 270 -0.12 -25.34 28.82
CA PRO A 270 -1.30 -26.10 28.46
C PRO A 270 -1.87 -26.86 29.66
N VAL A 271 -3.15 -27.19 29.57
CA VAL A 271 -3.80 -28.18 30.43
C VAL A 271 -3.98 -29.46 29.62
N GLN A 272 -3.35 -30.55 30.05
CA GLN A 272 -3.52 -31.86 29.43
C GLN A 272 -4.56 -32.68 30.19
N THR A 273 -5.56 -33.20 29.47
CA THR A 273 -6.65 -34.01 30.02
C THR A 273 -6.92 -35.24 29.17
N LEU A 274 -7.50 -36.27 29.76
CA LEU A 274 -7.98 -37.46 29.05
C LEU A 274 -9.51 -37.36 28.90
N VAL A 275 -10.02 -37.34 27.67
CA VAL A 275 -11.46 -37.30 27.36
C VAL A 275 -11.77 -38.51 26.50
N ASP A 276 -12.66 -39.39 26.97
CA ASP A 276 -13.03 -40.63 26.25
C ASP A 276 -11.84 -41.47 25.77
N LYS A 277 -10.78 -41.55 26.59
CA LYS A 277 -9.49 -42.24 26.31
C LYS A 277 -8.61 -41.55 25.27
N HIS A 278 -8.95 -40.35 24.81
CA HIS A 278 -8.14 -39.52 23.93
C HIS A 278 -7.39 -38.45 24.71
N ILE A 279 -6.16 -38.16 24.30
CA ILE A 279 -5.35 -37.09 24.86
C ILE A 279 -5.81 -35.76 24.26
N HIS A 280 -6.22 -34.84 25.13
CA HIS A 280 -6.51 -33.46 24.79
C HIS A 280 -5.52 -32.53 25.49
N ILE A 281 -4.94 -31.62 24.72
CA ILE A 281 -4.10 -30.54 25.21
C ILE A 281 -4.83 -29.24 24.93
N ARG A 282 -5.23 -28.53 25.99
CA ARG A 282 -6.04 -27.32 25.90
C ARG A 282 -5.26 -26.09 26.33
N LEU A 283 -5.38 -25.02 25.54
CA LEU A 283 -4.91 -23.69 25.85
C LEU A 283 -6.12 -22.75 25.90
N ASN A 284 -6.30 -22.07 27.03
CA ASN A 284 -7.39 -21.12 27.22
C ASN A 284 -6.85 -19.69 27.14
N PHE A 285 -7.51 -18.86 26.34
CA PHE A 285 -7.16 -17.45 26.17
C PHE A 285 -8.39 -16.59 26.48
N GLU A 286 -8.89 -16.64 27.70
CA GLU A 286 -10.15 -15.99 28.10
C GLU A 286 -10.08 -14.45 28.00
N ASP A 287 -8.92 -13.88 28.29
CA ASP A 287 -8.71 -12.42 28.28
C ASP A 287 -8.34 -11.85 26.90
N VAL A 288 -8.23 -12.69 25.86
CA VAL A 288 -7.80 -12.22 24.54
C VAL A 288 -9.00 -11.74 23.73
N ILE A 289 -9.02 -10.43 23.44
CA ILE A 289 -9.97 -9.86 22.50
C ILE A 289 -9.45 -10.09 21.08
N ILE A 290 -10.26 -10.75 20.25
CA ILE A 290 -9.99 -10.92 18.83
C ILE A 290 -10.97 -10.01 18.08
N PRO A 291 -10.47 -8.96 17.38
CA PRO A 291 -11.31 -8.06 16.62
C PRO A 291 -12.20 -8.79 15.61
N ALA A 292 -13.31 -8.14 15.24
CA ALA A 292 -14.13 -8.59 14.13
C ALA A 292 -13.30 -8.67 12.83
N GLY A 293 -13.64 -9.63 11.98
CA GLY A 293 -13.00 -9.82 10.68
C GLY A 293 -13.20 -8.63 9.74
N ILE A 294 -12.52 -8.67 8.60
CA ILE A 294 -12.76 -7.73 7.49
C ILE A 294 -13.86 -8.32 6.60
N SER A 295 -14.95 -7.59 6.39
CA SER A 295 -16.15 -8.13 5.72
C SER A 295 -15.94 -8.38 4.22
N ASP A 296 -15.12 -7.55 3.57
CA ASP A 296 -14.85 -7.63 2.13
C ASP A 296 -13.34 -7.75 1.88
N LEU A 297 -12.87 -9.00 1.90
CA LEU A 297 -11.46 -9.29 1.63
C LEU A 297 -11.08 -9.05 0.17
N ALA A 298 -12.04 -9.14 -0.75
CA ALA A 298 -11.77 -8.89 -2.16
C ALA A 298 -11.47 -7.40 -2.38
N ALA A 299 -12.31 -6.51 -1.85
CA ALA A 299 -12.06 -5.07 -1.86
C ALA A 299 -10.79 -4.71 -1.07
N TYR A 300 -10.52 -5.40 0.04
CA TYR A 300 -9.26 -5.29 0.77
C TYR A 300 -8.04 -5.60 -0.12
N TYR A 301 -8.04 -6.71 -0.87
CA TYR A 301 -6.93 -7.07 -1.76
C TYR A 301 -6.78 -6.13 -2.97
N VAL A 302 -7.83 -5.39 -3.36
CA VAL A 302 -7.71 -4.33 -4.36
C VAL A 302 -6.89 -3.16 -3.81
N LEU A 303 -7.10 -2.76 -2.55
CA LEU A 303 -6.33 -1.69 -1.91
C LEU A 303 -4.83 -2.02 -1.77
N PHE A 304 -4.48 -3.30 -1.61
CA PHE A 304 -3.08 -3.76 -1.57
C PHE A 304 -2.25 -3.31 -2.77
N ARG A 305 -2.92 -3.11 -3.90
CA ARG A 305 -2.29 -2.77 -5.17
C ARG A 305 -2.29 -1.26 -5.45
N GLN A 306 -2.97 -0.46 -4.63
CA GLN A 306 -3.11 0.97 -4.88
C GLN A 306 -1.88 1.78 -4.44
N SER A 307 -1.29 1.47 -3.28
CA SER A 307 -0.03 2.11 -2.84
C SER A 307 0.66 1.35 -1.70
N PRO A 308 1.97 1.55 -1.47
CA PRO A 308 2.69 0.98 -0.34
C PRO A 308 2.10 1.36 1.03
N SER A 309 1.70 2.63 1.21
CA SER A 309 1.13 3.10 2.48
C SER A 309 -0.23 2.43 2.79
N HIS A 310 -1.10 2.29 1.79
CA HIS A 310 -2.36 1.57 1.94
C HIS A 310 -2.13 0.09 2.22
N ARG A 311 -1.13 -0.51 1.58
CA ARG A 311 -0.74 -1.90 1.84
C ARG A 311 -0.30 -2.10 3.29
N ASP A 312 0.53 -1.21 3.84
CA ASP A 312 1.03 -1.33 5.20
C ASP A 312 -0.10 -1.15 6.24
N ILE A 313 -0.96 -0.16 6.04
CA ILE A 313 -2.14 0.07 6.90
C ILE A 313 -3.08 -1.16 6.83
N ALA A 314 -3.38 -1.63 5.61
CA ALA A 314 -4.27 -2.75 5.41
C ALA A 314 -3.68 -4.03 6.04
N MET A 315 -2.39 -4.33 5.81
CA MET A 315 -1.70 -5.45 6.48
C MET A 315 -1.76 -5.35 7.99
N SER A 316 -1.52 -4.16 8.56
CA SER A 316 -1.66 -3.94 10.00
C SER A 316 -3.07 -4.28 10.48
N LYS A 317 -4.11 -3.81 9.77
CA LYS A 317 -5.50 -4.06 10.12
C LYS A 317 -5.91 -5.53 9.98
N LEU A 318 -5.39 -6.24 8.99
CA LEU A 318 -5.62 -7.68 8.86
C LEU A 318 -4.89 -8.46 9.97
N ASN A 319 -3.65 -8.10 10.27
CA ASN A 319 -2.86 -8.70 11.35
C ASN A 319 -3.54 -8.56 12.72
N GLU A 320 -4.27 -7.47 12.96
CA GLU A 320 -5.11 -7.30 14.16
C GLU A 320 -6.20 -8.38 14.28
N THR A 321 -6.70 -8.93 13.16
CA THR A 321 -7.76 -9.95 13.14
C THR A 321 -7.25 -11.39 13.22
N ILE A 322 -5.93 -11.58 13.22
CA ILE A 322 -5.30 -12.90 13.15
C ILE A 322 -4.90 -13.37 14.54
N PHE A 323 -5.33 -14.59 14.87
CA PHE A 323 -4.89 -15.31 16.05
C PHE A 323 -3.95 -16.44 15.63
N TYR A 324 -2.76 -16.46 16.22
CA TYR A 324 -1.71 -17.40 15.85
C TYR A 324 -1.15 -18.12 17.06
N VAL A 325 -1.00 -19.44 16.95
CA VAL A 325 -0.34 -20.31 17.92
C VAL A 325 0.68 -21.21 17.23
N PHE A 326 1.81 -21.37 17.90
CA PHE A 326 2.90 -22.25 17.49
C PHE A 326 3.12 -23.34 18.55
N PHE A 327 3.47 -24.53 18.08
CA PHE A 327 3.79 -25.66 18.93
C PHE A 327 5.09 -26.30 18.46
N GLU A 328 5.97 -26.64 19.40
CA GLU A 328 7.12 -27.48 19.14
C GLU A 328 6.87 -28.89 19.70
N GLY A 329 7.08 -29.88 18.85
CA GLY A 329 6.98 -31.28 19.21
C GLY A 329 8.25 -32.07 18.91
N ARG A 330 8.26 -33.32 19.34
CA ARG A 330 9.34 -34.28 19.06
C ARG A 330 8.75 -35.64 18.66
N GLY A 331 9.33 -36.25 17.63
CA GLY A 331 9.02 -37.64 17.25
C GLY A 331 9.52 -38.62 18.31
N LEU A 332 8.67 -39.53 18.77
CA LEU A 332 9.02 -40.53 19.79
C LEU A 332 9.15 -41.94 19.20
N ARG A 333 8.29 -42.27 18.23
CA ARG A 333 8.21 -43.60 17.61
C ARG A 333 7.87 -43.49 16.14
N ASN A 334 8.40 -44.43 15.35
CA ASN A 334 8.11 -44.51 13.93
C ASN A 334 6.63 -44.83 13.72
N GLY A 335 6.03 -44.21 12.70
CA GLY A 335 4.64 -44.44 12.34
C GLY A 335 3.97 -43.22 11.76
N SER A 336 2.67 -43.33 11.51
CA SER A 336 1.83 -42.25 11.01
C SER A 336 0.58 -42.06 11.86
N GLY A 337 0.15 -40.81 11.94
CA GLY A 337 -1.04 -40.39 12.66
C GLY A 337 -1.45 -38.98 12.27
N THR A 338 -2.33 -38.41 13.06
CA THR A 338 -2.85 -37.06 12.86
C THR A 338 -2.83 -36.29 14.16
N ILE A 339 -2.59 -34.98 14.05
CA ILE A 339 -2.91 -34.00 15.08
C ILE A 339 -4.07 -33.17 14.56
N ILE A 340 -5.13 -33.05 15.34
CA ILE A 340 -6.29 -32.20 15.10
C ILE A 340 -6.13 -30.99 16.01
N ILE A 341 -6.15 -29.80 15.44
CA ILE A 341 -6.04 -28.53 16.17
C ILE A 341 -7.32 -27.75 15.90
N LYS A 342 -8.07 -27.46 16.96
CA LYS A 342 -9.30 -26.66 16.90
C LYS A 342 -9.04 -25.30 17.53
N MET A 343 -9.43 -24.24 16.84
CA MET A 343 -9.51 -22.88 17.38
C MET A 343 -10.99 -22.53 17.56
N ILE A 344 -11.41 -22.41 18.81
CA ILE A 344 -12.81 -22.39 19.22
C ILE A 344 -13.08 -21.02 19.86
N PRO A 345 -13.87 -20.12 19.24
CA PRO A 345 -14.28 -18.90 19.91
C PRO A 345 -15.22 -19.24 21.07
N LEU A 346 -15.06 -18.55 22.21
CA LEU A 346 -15.85 -18.85 23.41
C LEU A 346 -17.36 -18.60 23.22
N GLU A 347 -17.71 -17.58 22.43
CA GLU A 347 -19.09 -17.13 22.25
C GLU A 347 -19.85 -17.87 21.13
N ASN A 348 -19.14 -18.64 20.28
CA ASN A 348 -19.74 -19.40 19.17
C ASN A 348 -18.99 -20.72 18.94
N SER A 349 -18.92 -21.55 19.97
CA SER A 349 -18.00 -22.69 20.03
C SER A 349 -18.30 -23.83 19.05
N GLU A 350 -19.53 -23.91 18.53
CA GLU A 350 -19.96 -24.98 17.62
C GLU A 350 -19.78 -24.61 16.15
N GLU A 351 -20.24 -23.43 15.75
CA GLU A 351 -20.24 -23.00 14.34
C GLU A 351 -19.04 -22.12 13.98
N GLY A 352 -18.44 -21.45 14.98
CA GLY A 352 -17.32 -20.54 14.79
C GLY A 352 -15.94 -21.21 14.75
N VAL A 353 -15.89 -22.52 14.92
CA VAL A 353 -14.65 -23.29 15.07
C VAL A 353 -13.87 -23.41 13.76
N LEU A 354 -12.56 -23.15 13.83
CA LEU A 354 -11.61 -23.52 12.80
C LEU A 354 -10.97 -24.86 13.19
N ILE A 355 -11.06 -25.86 12.32
CA ILE A 355 -10.46 -27.18 12.52
C ILE A 355 -9.35 -27.37 11.49
N ASN A 356 -8.13 -27.64 11.96
CA ASN A 356 -7.02 -28.05 11.12
C ASN A 356 -6.59 -29.48 11.45
N ILE A 357 -6.40 -30.31 10.44
CA ILE A 357 -5.95 -31.69 10.59
C ILE A 357 -4.57 -31.79 9.95
N VAL A 358 -3.56 -32.05 10.78
CA VAL A 358 -2.16 -32.14 10.38
C VAL A 358 -1.74 -33.61 10.35
N PRO A 359 -1.51 -34.21 9.18
CA PRO A 359 -0.91 -35.52 9.07
C PRO A 359 0.54 -35.48 9.60
N ILE A 360 0.88 -36.46 10.42
CA ILE A 360 2.22 -36.62 11.01
C ILE A 360 2.80 -37.96 10.55
N THR A 361 4.02 -37.92 10.00
CA THR A 361 4.81 -39.11 9.70
C THR A 361 6.15 -39.00 10.41
N ILE A 362 6.46 -40.00 11.24
CA ILE A 362 7.76 -40.15 11.91
C ILE A 362 8.52 -41.31 11.25
N GLY A 363 9.58 -40.98 10.52
CA GLY A 363 10.48 -41.92 9.87
C GLY A 363 11.60 -42.43 10.80
N GLN A 364 12.40 -43.36 10.27
CA GLN A 364 13.63 -43.81 10.91
C GLN A 364 14.65 -42.68 11.05
#